data_AF-A0A3D5AUE7-F1
#
_entry.id   AF-A0A3D5AUE7-F1
#
_cell.length_a   1.000
_cell.length_b   1.000
_cell.length_c   1.000
_cell.angle_alpha   90.00
_cell.angle_beta   90.00
_cell.angle_gamma   90.00
#
_symmetry.space_group_name_H-M   'P 1'
#
loop_
_entity.id
_entity.type
_entity.pdbx_description
1 polymer ?
#
loop_
_entity_poly.entity_id
_entity_poly.type
_entity_poly.pdbx_seq_one_letter_code
_entity_poly.pdbx_strand_id
1 'polypeptide(L)'
;MVVKDSAETTTYVLNTDYIISAAGIIVLSTGAITDGQTIHYSLSTGASNKIEALTNLGKDRVLIFEGLNTAQSCAKHNIKLHKVVLGPAGDFSWIGEDFSTLQINGSVLADTSITTAGLSQYFRIDMPSTV
;
A
#
# COMPACT_ATOMS: atom_id res chain seq x y z
N MET A 1 -8.58 -24.51 15.41
CA MET A 1 -9.37 -23.37 15.91
C MET A 1 -10.56 -23.92 16.66
N VAL A 2 -10.86 -23.36 17.84
CA VAL A 2 -12.03 -23.70 18.65
C VAL A 2 -12.73 -22.39 18.99
N VAL A 3 -14.06 -22.35 18.89
CA VAL A 3 -14.87 -21.18 19.26
C VAL A 3 -15.64 -21.55 20.52
N LYS A 4 -15.57 -20.69 21.53
CA LYS A 4 -16.25 -20.86 22.82
C LYS A 4 -16.98 -19.59 23.24
N ASP A 5 -17.90 -19.72 24.18
CA ASP A 5 -18.45 -18.57 24.91
C ASP A 5 -17.37 -17.89 25.78
N SER A 6 -17.67 -16.69 26.26
CA SER A 6 -16.74 -15.92 27.11
C SER A 6 -16.39 -16.61 28.43
N ALA A 7 -17.26 -17.51 28.93
CA ALA A 7 -17.02 -18.30 30.14
C ALA A 7 -16.27 -19.61 29.87
N GLU A 8 -15.96 -19.91 28.61
CA GLU A 8 -15.35 -21.15 28.13
C GLU A 8 -16.10 -22.45 28.50
N THR A 9 -17.40 -22.34 28.78
CA THR A 9 -18.28 -23.46 29.15
C THR A 9 -18.91 -24.14 27.94
N THR A 10 -19.20 -23.37 26.89
CA THR A 10 -19.87 -23.86 25.67
C THR A 10 -18.87 -23.84 24.54
N THR A 11 -18.71 -24.97 23.85
CA THR A 11 -17.91 -25.06 22.62
C THR A 11 -18.86 -25.14 21.42
N TYR A 12 -18.72 -24.20 20.50
CA TYR A 12 -19.54 -24.12 19.29
C TYR A 12 -19.00 -25.01 18.18
N VAL A 13 -19.91 -25.47 17.32
CA VAL A 13 -19.67 -26.49 16.29
C VAL A 13 -19.51 -25.86 14.91
N LEU A 14 -18.42 -26.23 14.22
CA LEU A 14 -18.16 -25.84 12.84
C LEU A 14 -19.25 -26.36 11.89
N ASN A 15 -19.66 -25.53 10.93
CA ASN A 15 -20.76 -25.75 9.97
C ASN A 15 -22.16 -25.83 10.58
N THR A 16 -22.30 -25.68 11.90
CA THR A 16 -23.60 -25.59 12.58
C THR A 16 -23.78 -24.19 13.17
N ASP A 17 -22.81 -23.73 13.95
CA ASP A 17 -22.84 -22.45 14.64
C ASP A 17 -22.05 -21.37 13.89
N TYR A 18 -20.99 -21.76 13.19
CA TYR A 18 -20.15 -20.86 12.41
C TYR A 18 -19.46 -21.59 11.25
N ILE A 19 -18.99 -20.84 10.26
CA ILE A 19 -18.06 -21.30 9.22
C ILE A 19 -16.74 -20.54 9.31
N ILE A 20 -15.68 -21.11 8.74
CA ILE A 20 -14.34 -20.50 8.70
C ILE A 20 -14.12 -19.89 7.32
N SER A 21 -13.62 -18.66 7.29
CA SER A 21 -13.08 -18.02 6.09
C SER A 21 -11.58 -17.78 6.25
N ALA A 22 -10.90 -17.43 5.15
CA ALA A 22 -9.49 -17.05 5.20
C ALA A 22 -9.22 -15.82 6.09
N ALA A 23 -10.25 -15.00 6.36
CA ALA A 23 -10.17 -13.78 7.15
C ALA A 23 -10.65 -13.94 8.60
N GLY A 24 -11.23 -15.09 8.99
CA GLY A 24 -11.79 -15.29 10.32
C GLY A 24 -12.96 -16.26 10.35
N ILE A 25 -13.99 -15.94 11.13
CA ILE A 25 -15.22 -16.74 11.25
C ILE A 25 -16.44 -15.96 10.78
N ILE A 26 -17.42 -16.68 10.27
CA ILE A 26 -18.75 -16.14 9.96
C ILE A 26 -19.74 -16.93 10.81
N VAL A 27 -20.46 -16.24 11.70
CA VAL A 27 -21.49 -16.84 12.54
C VAL A 27 -22.72 -17.13 11.68
N LEU A 28 -23.29 -18.33 11.82
CA LEU A 28 -24.48 -18.73 11.09
C LEU A 28 -25.72 -18.29 11.86
N SER A 29 -26.69 -17.66 11.19
CA SER A 29 -27.96 -17.24 11.81
C SER A 29 -28.83 -18.41 12.29
N THR A 30 -28.54 -19.64 11.84
CA THR A 30 -29.19 -20.87 12.27
C THR A 30 -28.52 -21.53 13.48
N GLY A 31 -27.39 -20.97 13.92
CA GLY A 31 -26.56 -21.49 15.00
C GLY A 31 -27.04 -21.11 16.39
N ALA A 32 -26.33 -21.62 17.40
CA ALA A 32 -26.56 -21.31 18.81
C ALA A 32 -25.91 -19.99 19.29
N ILE A 33 -25.07 -19.36 18.47
CA ILE A 33 -24.45 -18.07 18.79
C ILE A 33 -25.47 -16.96 18.52
N THR A 34 -25.89 -16.25 19.57
CA THR A 34 -26.91 -15.20 19.48
C THR A 34 -26.30 -13.80 19.31
N ASP A 35 -27.10 -12.85 18.84
CA ASP A 35 -26.69 -11.45 18.75
C ASP A 35 -26.28 -10.88 20.12
N GLY A 36 -25.25 -10.04 20.13
CA GLY A 36 -24.66 -9.46 21.35
C GLY A 36 -23.85 -10.43 22.23
N GLN A 37 -23.69 -11.69 21.84
CA GLN A 37 -22.93 -12.66 22.63
C GLN A 37 -21.42 -12.52 22.44
N THR A 38 -20.68 -12.46 23.55
CA THR A 38 -19.21 -12.50 23.53
C THR A 38 -18.71 -13.93 23.34
N ILE A 39 -17.85 -14.14 22.34
CA ILE A 39 -17.22 -15.42 22.04
C ILE A 39 -15.70 -15.29 21.98
N HIS A 40 -14.99 -16.36 22.33
CA HIS A 40 -13.54 -16.46 22.23
C HIS A 40 -13.17 -17.48 21.15
N TYR A 41 -12.20 -17.13 20.29
CA TYR A 41 -11.64 -18.08 19.32
C TYR A 41 -10.18 -17.76 19.00
N SER A 42 -9.44 -18.76 18.56
CA SER A 42 -8.03 -18.66 18.17
C SER A 42 -7.84 -19.03 16.71
N LEU A 43 -7.40 -18.05 15.90
CA LEU A 43 -7.13 -18.25 14.48
C LEU A 43 -5.62 -18.43 14.25
N SER A 44 -5.21 -19.61 13.77
CA SER A 44 -3.89 -19.77 13.15
C SER A 44 -4.04 -19.48 11.66
N THR A 45 -3.58 -18.31 11.23
CA THR A 45 -3.51 -17.99 9.81
C THR A 45 -2.28 -18.65 9.16
N GLY A 46 -2.43 -19.10 7.92
CA GLY A 46 -1.31 -19.61 7.12
C GLY A 46 -0.35 -18.50 6.70
N ALA A 47 0.78 -18.87 6.09
CA ALA A 47 1.70 -17.90 5.51
C ALA A 47 0.96 -17.03 4.47
N SER A 48 1.06 -15.71 4.63
CA SER A 48 0.45 -14.74 3.72
C SER A 48 1.45 -13.64 3.39
N ASN A 49 1.39 -13.15 2.16
CA ASN A 49 2.13 -11.96 1.76
C ASN A 49 1.31 -10.73 2.17
N LYS A 50 1.85 -9.97 3.11
CA LYS A 50 1.20 -8.77 3.64
C LYS A 50 1.66 -7.54 2.85
N ILE A 51 0.70 -6.84 2.25
CA ILE A 51 0.93 -5.53 1.65
C ILE A 51 0.34 -4.49 2.60
N GLU A 52 1.18 -3.60 3.11
CA GLU A 52 0.77 -2.50 3.98
C GLU A 52 1.00 -1.17 3.26
N ALA A 53 -0.03 -0.35 3.20
CA ALA A 53 0.11 1.02 2.76
C ALA A 53 0.83 1.84 3.85
N LEU A 54 1.81 2.66 3.44
CA LEU A 54 2.37 3.73 4.26
C LEU A 54 3.00 3.30 5.59
N THR A 55 3.79 2.23 5.57
CA THR A 55 4.54 1.77 6.75
C THR A 55 5.52 2.82 7.31
N ASN A 56 5.93 3.80 6.49
CA ASN A 56 6.72 4.95 6.91
C ASN A 56 6.34 6.19 6.09
N LEU A 57 5.84 7.24 6.74
CA LEU A 57 5.59 8.54 6.13
C LEU A 57 6.85 9.43 6.18
N GLY A 58 6.92 10.39 5.24
CA GLY A 58 7.79 11.57 5.39
C GLY A 58 9.28 11.36 5.21
N LYS A 59 9.72 10.24 4.65
CA LYS A 59 11.15 10.08 4.32
C LYS A 59 11.46 10.72 2.96
N ASP A 60 12.48 11.55 2.94
CA ASP A 60 13.02 12.15 1.72
C ASP A 60 13.54 11.05 0.76
N ARG A 61 13.24 11.21 -0.53
CA ARG A 61 13.68 10.31 -1.61
C ARG A 61 14.26 11.09 -2.77
N VAL A 62 15.13 10.42 -3.52
CA VAL A 62 15.51 10.85 -4.86
C VAL A 62 14.56 10.15 -5.84
N LEU A 63 13.98 10.88 -6.78
CA LEU A 63 13.15 10.31 -7.83
C LEU A 63 13.83 10.53 -9.19
N ILE A 64 13.98 9.46 -9.95
CA ILE A 64 14.63 9.46 -11.26
C ILE A 64 13.66 8.89 -12.28
N PHE A 65 13.39 9.66 -13.33
CA PHE A 65 12.69 9.20 -14.52
C PHE A 65 13.71 9.03 -15.63
N GLU A 66 13.87 7.79 -16.09
CA GLU A 66 14.68 7.48 -17.27
C GLU A 66 13.74 7.23 -18.44
N GLY A 67 13.76 8.14 -19.41
CA GLY A 67 12.88 8.11 -20.57
C GLY A 67 13.65 8.13 -21.87
N LEU A 68 13.00 7.67 -22.93
CA LEU A 68 13.41 7.92 -24.31
C LEU A 68 12.40 8.87 -24.94
N ASN A 69 12.88 9.94 -25.55
CA ASN A 69 12.03 10.82 -26.35
C ASN A 69 11.83 10.20 -27.74
N THR A 70 10.71 9.53 -27.93
CA THR A 70 10.36 8.86 -29.20
C THR A 70 10.16 9.83 -30.36
N ALA A 71 9.87 11.11 -30.07
CA ALA A 71 9.79 12.16 -31.08
C ALA A 71 11.17 12.67 -31.54
N GLN A 72 12.24 12.35 -30.80
CA GLN A 72 13.62 12.76 -31.08
C GLN A 72 14.54 11.54 -31.23
N SER A 73 14.23 10.65 -32.16
CA SER A 73 15.05 9.46 -32.46
C SER A 73 15.35 8.60 -31.22
N CYS A 74 14.39 8.52 -30.28
CA CYS A 74 14.57 7.84 -29.00
C CYS A 74 15.77 8.37 -28.19
N ALA A 75 16.07 9.66 -28.28
CA ALA A 75 17.07 10.33 -27.47
C ALA A 75 16.80 10.14 -25.97
N LYS A 76 17.85 9.88 -25.19
CA LYS A 76 17.72 9.74 -23.73
C LYS A 76 17.23 11.05 -23.10
N HIS A 77 16.27 10.96 -22.19
CA HIS A 77 15.74 12.10 -21.49
C HIS A 77 15.56 11.71 -20.03
N ASN A 78 16.52 12.10 -19.20
CA ASN A 78 16.58 11.69 -17.81
C ASN A 78 16.25 12.86 -16.90
N ILE A 79 15.26 12.70 -16.03
CA ILE A 79 14.85 13.71 -15.05
C ILE A 79 15.22 13.19 -13.67
N LYS A 80 15.98 13.98 -12.89
CA LYS A 80 16.30 13.68 -11.50
C LYS A 80 15.79 14.77 -10.59
N LEU A 81 14.90 14.40 -9.68
CA LEU A 81 14.44 15.22 -8.56
C LEU A 81 15.32 14.92 -7.35
N HIS A 82 16.04 15.92 -6.84
CA HIS A 82 17.07 15.74 -5.81
C HIS A 82 16.48 15.33 -4.46
N LYS A 83 15.32 15.91 -4.12
CA LYS A 83 14.66 15.65 -2.85
C LYS A 83 13.14 15.72 -3.01
N VAL A 84 12.48 14.59 -2.79
CA VAL A 84 11.02 14.44 -2.92
C VAL A 84 10.46 13.83 -1.64
N VAL A 85 9.41 14.44 -1.11
CA VAL A 85 8.57 13.85 -0.07
C VAL A 85 7.29 13.36 -0.73
N LEU A 86 7.07 12.06 -0.68
CA LEU A 86 5.83 11.45 -1.15
C LEU A 86 4.81 11.44 -0.01
N GLY A 87 3.60 11.88 -0.33
CA GLY A 87 2.44 11.80 0.52
C GLY A 87 1.84 10.40 0.54
N PRO A 88 0.72 10.23 1.27
CA PRO A 88 -0.03 8.99 1.23
C PRO A 88 -0.45 8.65 -0.21
N ALA A 89 -0.55 7.35 -0.50
CA ALA A 89 -1.31 6.94 -1.67
C ALA A 89 -2.74 7.47 -1.52
N GLY A 90 -3.26 8.08 -2.59
CA GLY A 90 -4.64 8.55 -2.67
C GLY A 90 -5.62 7.39 -2.81
N ASP A 91 -6.83 7.70 -3.27
CA ASP A 91 -7.89 6.72 -3.44
C ASP A 91 -7.45 5.59 -4.38
N PHE A 92 -7.61 4.35 -3.92
CA PHE A 92 -7.35 3.15 -4.69
C PHE A 92 -8.59 2.28 -4.67
N SER A 93 -9.23 2.10 -5.82
CA SER A 93 -10.38 1.21 -5.92
C SER A 93 -9.94 -0.24 -5.95
N TRP A 94 -10.41 -1.04 -5.00
CA TRP A 94 -10.19 -2.47 -4.95
C TRP A 94 -11.16 -3.25 -5.84
N ILE A 95 -12.32 -2.67 -6.14
CA ILE A 95 -13.37 -3.26 -6.97
C ILE A 95 -13.88 -2.19 -7.92
N GLY A 96 -13.72 -2.41 -9.22
CA GLY A 96 -14.18 -1.49 -10.26
C GLY A 96 -14.16 -2.15 -11.63
N GLU A 97 -14.79 -1.50 -12.59
CA GLU A 97 -14.89 -1.97 -13.98
C GLU A 97 -13.61 -1.69 -14.78
N ASP A 98 -12.81 -0.72 -14.35
CA ASP A 98 -11.57 -0.28 -15.01
C ASP A 98 -10.31 -0.63 -14.21
N PHE A 99 -9.15 -0.52 -14.87
CA PHE A 99 -7.86 -0.64 -14.21
C PHE A 99 -7.66 0.46 -13.16
N SER A 100 -7.43 0.05 -11.92
CA SER A 100 -7.19 0.97 -10.81
C SER A 100 -5.85 1.68 -10.94
N THR A 101 -5.84 2.99 -10.77
CA THR A 101 -4.63 3.82 -10.78
C THR A 101 -4.26 4.23 -9.37
N LEU A 102 -3.03 3.94 -8.94
CA LEU A 102 -2.52 4.41 -7.66
C LEU A 102 -1.95 5.82 -7.80
N GLN A 103 -2.71 6.83 -7.37
CA GLN A 103 -2.20 8.19 -7.34
C GLN A 103 -1.32 8.39 -6.10
N ILE A 104 -0.10 8.89 -6.31
CA ILE A 104 0.81 9.29 -5.22
C ILE A 104 1.15 10.76 -5.43
N ASN A 105 0.68 11.62 -4.53
CA ASN A 105 1.06 13.03 -4.48
C ASN A 105 2.38 13.19 -3.74
N GLY A 106 3.14 14.24 -4.08
CA GLY A 106 4.40 14.55 -3.40
C GLY A 106 4.89 15.94 -3.72
N SER A 107 5.83 16.42 -2.90
CA SER A 107 6.44 17.75 -3.03
C SER A 107 7.93 17.62 -3.28
N VAL A 108 8.45 18.42 -4.21
CA VAL A 108 9.89 18.59 -4.43
C VAL A 108 10.40 19.63 -3.43
N LEU A 109 11.42 19.27 -2.66
CA LEU A 109 12.06 20.15 -1.69
C LEU A 109 13.45 20.56 -2.19
N ALA A 110 13.98 21.66 -1.66
CA ALA A 110 15.36 22.03 -1.91
C ALA A 110 16.31 21.05 -1.19
N ASP A 111 17.25 20.49 -1.93
CA ASP A 111 18.39 19.76 -1.37
C ASP A 111 19.50 20.74 -0.99
N THR A 112 19.59 21.06 0.30
CA THR A 112 20.57 22.00 0.84
C THR A 112 22.01 21.47 0.83
N SER A 113 22.22 20.19 0.51
CA SER A 113 23.56 19.63 0.31
C SER A 113 24.20 20.08 -1.01
N ILE A 114 23.39 20.53 -1.98
CA ILE A 114 23.86 21.08 -3.25
C ILE A 114 24.24 22.55 -3.04
N THR A 115 25.54 22.80 -2.87
CA THR A 115 26.11 24.14 -2.60
C THR A 115 26.88 24.71 -3.78
N THR A 116 27.11 23.92 -4.83
CA THR A 116 27.81 24.36 -6.04
C THR A 116 27.01 25.42 -6.78
N ALA A 117 27.63 26.57 -7.04
CA ALA A 117 27.01 27.67 -7.77
C ALA A 117 26.58 27.21 -9.18
N GLY A 118 25.38 27.64 -9.61
CA GLY A 118 24.82 27.32 -10.91
C GLY A 118 24.10 25.96 -11.00
N LEU A 119 24.12 25.15 -9.94
CA LEU A 119 23.33 23.91 -9.88
C LEU A 119 22.00 24.14 -9.17
N SER A 120 20.93 23.55 -9.71
CA SER A 120 19.62 23.55 -9.09
C SER A 120 19.61 22.65 -7.86
N GLN A 121 19.02 23.12 -6.76
CA GLN A 121 18.80 22.33 -5.55
C GLN A 121 17.55 21.44 -5.65
N TYR A 122 16.71 21.61 -6.68
CA TYR A 122 15.41 20.94 -6.79
C TYR A 122 15.46 19.77 -7.77
N PHE A 123 15.89 20.02 -9.00
CA PHE A 123 15.95 19.00 -10.05
C PHE A 123 16.95 19.34 -11.16
N ARG A 124 17.32 18.31 -11.93
CA ARG A 124 18.05 18.44 -13.18
C ARG A 124 17.42 17.59 -14.28
N ILE A 125 17.63 17.98 -15.53
CA ILE A 125 17.22 17.22 -16.71
C ILE A 125 18.46 17.04 -17.60
N ASP A 126 18.81 15.79 -17.85
CA ASP A 126 19.93 15.42 -18.70
C ASP A 126 19.38 14.99 -20.07
N MET A 127 19.72 15.75 -21.12
CA MET A 127 19.37 15.47 -22.52
C MET A 127 20.65 15.39 -23.36
N PRO A 128 20.69 14.59 -24.43
CA PRO A 128 21.83 14.59 -25.34
C PRO A 128 21.94 15.98 -25.98
N SER A 129 23.16 16.50 -25.99
CA SER A 129 23.50 17.66 -26.80
C SER A 129 23.26 17.30 -28.26
N THR A 130 22.38 18.04 -28.94
CA THR A 130 22.22 17.98 -30.39
C THR A 130 23.59 18.20 -31.04
N VAL A 131 24.04 17.23 -31.83
CA VAL A 131 25.13 17.39 -32.81
C VAL A 131 24.49 17.71 -34.15
#